data_AF-A0A0F3KY48-F1
#
_entry.id   AF-A0A0F3KY48-F1
#
_cell.length_a   1.000
_cell.length_b   1.000
_cell.length_c   1.000
_cell.angle_alpha   90.00
_cell.angle_beta   90.00
_cell.angle_gamma   90.00
#
_symmetry.space_group_name_H-M   'P 1'
#
loop_
_entity.id
_entity.type
_entity.pdbx_description
1 polymer ?
#
loop_
_entity_poly.entity_id
_entity_poly.type
_entity_poly.pdbx_seq_one_letter_code
_entity_poly.pdbx_strand_id
1 'polypeptide(L)'
;MIRQIHRRQNLALILSTLEFAGYPCPHTQAGALGNIVTGRKLIRMIQGGDVPSLFARGAEHALELKRGWMDLPYNDMPLLPVRLVRHDDAVPDPL
;
A
#
# COMPACT_ATOMS: atom_id res chain seq x y z
N MET A 1 0.13 20.93 -6.15
CA MET A 1 1.26 20.74 -5.21
C MET A 1 0.82 20.03 -3.92
N ILE A 2 -0.17 20.55 -3.19
CA ILE A 2 -0.67 19.96 -1.92
C ILE A 2 -1.12 18.49 -2.06
N ARG A 3 -1.86 18.13 -3.11
CA ARG A 3 -2.31 16.73 -3.32
C ARG A 3 -1.16 15.74 -3.45
N GLN A 4 -0.04 16.12 -4.08
CA GLN A 4 1.12 15.22 -4.19
C GLN A 4 1.80 15.03 -2.82
N ILE A 5 1.75 16.03 -1.95
CA ILE A 5 2.23 15.90 -0.56
C ILE A 5 1.38 14.85 0.18
N HIS A 6 0.05 14.99 0.13
CA HIS A 6 -0.87 14.04 0.78
C HIS A 6 -0.68 12.63 0.22
N ARG A 7 -0.61 12.47 -1.10
CA ARG A 7 -0.42 11.15 -1.72
C ARG A 7 0.88 10.47 -1.30
N ARG A 8 1.97 11.20 -1.13
CA ARG A 8 3.25 10.62 -0.66
C ARG A 8 3.16 10.21 0.80
N GLN A 9 2.54 11.02 1.65
CA GLN A 9 2.30 10.68 3.06
C GLN A 9 1.43 9.42 3.18
N ASN A 10 0.31 9.40 2.46
CA ASN A 10 -0.62 8.28 2.43
C ASN A 10 -0.02 7.02 1.79
N LEU A 11 0.83 7.18 0.77
CA LEU A 11 1.62 6.06 0.23
C LEU A 11 2.53 5.47 1.31
N ALA A 12 3.26 6.30 2.08
CA ALA A 12 4.11 5.81 3.15
C ALA A 12 3.32 5.00 4.19
N LEU A 13 2.12 5.47 4.57
CA LEU A 13 1.22 4.73 5.47
C LEU A 13 0.86 3.36 4.90
N ILE A 14 0.40 3.30 3.64
CA ILE A 14 0.07 2.03 2.97
C ILE A 14 1.26 1.07 2.97
N LEU A 15 2.45 1.55 2.62
CA LEU A 15 3.63 0.70 2.54
C LEU A 15 4.04 0.15 3.91
N SER A 16 3.98 0.98 4.96
CA SER A 16 4.22 0.52 6.33
C SER A 16 3.19 -0.52 6.76
N THR A 17 1.90 -0.34 6.45
CA THR A 17 0.87 -1.35 6.77
C THR A 17 1.12 -2.66 6.04
N LEU A 18 1.49 -2.60 4.75
CA LEU A 18 1.83 -3.79 3.97
C LEU A 18 3.09 -4.49 4.50
N GLU A 19 4.09 -3.72 4.94
CA GLU A 19 5.29 -4.26 5.59
C GLU A 19 4.93 -5.02 6.87
N PHE A 20 4.11 -4.43 7.76
CA PHE A 20 3.62 -5.10 8.97
C PHE A 20 2.81 -6.36 8.69
N ALA A 21 2.14 -6.44 7.53
CA ALA A 21 1.38 -7.61 7.09
C ALA A 21 2.22 -8.66 6.35
N GLY A 22 3.54 -8.51 6.31
CA GLY A 22 4.44 -9.51 5.72
C GLY A 22 4.77 -9.27 4.23
N TYR A 23 4.57 -8.06 3.72
CA TYR A 23 5.05 -7.63 2.40
C TYR A 23 6.23 -6.64 2.55
N PRO A 24 7.46 -7.13 2.83
CA PRO A 24 8.55 -6.29 3.34
C PRO A 24 9.28 -5.47 2.27
N CYS A 25 8.96 -5.62 0.98
CA CYS A 25 9.73 -4.96 -0.07
C CYS A 25 8.86 -4.45 -1.23
N PRO A 26 9.34 -3.46 -2.01
CA PRO A 26 8.52 -2.83 -3.06
C PRO A 26 7.96 -3.80 -4.11
N HIS A 27 8.64 -4.93 -4.36
CA HIS A 27 8.15 -5.95 -5.27
C HIS A 27 6.96 -6.73 -4.69
N THR A 28 7.02 -7.14 -3.42
CA THR A 28 5.92 -7.85 -2.75
C THR A 28 4.75 -6.92 -2.47
N GLN A 29 5.02 -5.65 -2.12
CA GLN A 29 4.01 -4.61 -1.93
C GLN A 29 3.27 -4.28 -3.25
N ALA A 30 3.99 -4.18 -4.37
CA ALA A 30 3.37 -4.03 -5.68
C ALA A 30 2.43 -5.20 -6.00
N GLY A 31 2.84 -6.44 -5.66
CA GLY A 31 2.00 -7.63 -5.79
C GLY A 31 0.75 -7.58 -4.92
N ALA A 32 0.88 -7.19 -3.64
CA ALA A 32 -0.24 -7.02 -2.70
C ALA A 32 -1.27 -6.00 -3.21
N LEU A 33 -0.79 -4.93 -3.84
CA LEU A 33 -1.60 -3.90 -4.49
C LEU A 33 -2.16 -4.36 -5.85
N GLY A 34 -2.00 -5.62 -6.25
CA GLY A 34 -2.54 -6.15 -7.51
C GLY A 34 -1.75 -5.74 -8.75
N ASN A 35 -0.47 -5.42 -8.60
CA ASN A 35 0.45 -5.05 -9.68
C ASN A 35 -0.01 -3.84 -10.51
N ILE A 36 -0.73 -2.88 -9.91
CA ILE A 36 -1.11 -1.59 -10.53
C ILE A 36 0.13 -0.89 -11.11
N VAL A 37 1.27 -1.04 -10.42
CA VAL A 37 2.59 -0.60 -10.85
C VAL A 37 3.62 -1.69 -10.56
N THR A 38 4.77 -1.60 -11.22
CA THR A 38 5.91 -2.47 -10.91
C THR A 38 6.63 -2.01 -9.65
N GLY A 39 7.34 -2.93 -8.97
CA GLY A 39 8.19 -2.58 -7.82
C GLY A 39 9.20 -1.46 -8.14
N ARG A 40 9.78 -1.45 -9.36
CA ARG A 40 10.65 -0.36 -9.81
C ARG A 40 9.95 1.00 -9.88
N LYS A 41 8.71 1.04 -10.37
CA LYS A 41 7.91 2.28 -10.39
C LYS A 41 7.54 2.71 -8.96
N LEU A 42 7.23 1.75 -8.09
CA LEU A 42 6.94 2.03 -6.68
C LEU A 42 8.17 2.63 -5.96
N ILE A 43 9.37 2.10 -6.19
CA ILE A 43 10.64 2.66 -5.66
C ILE A 43 10.80 4.14 -6.06
N ARG A 44 10.50 4.51 -7.31
CA ARG A 44 10.57 5.90 -7.74
C ARG A 44 9.62 6.81 -6.97
N MET A 45 8.42 6.32 -6.63
CA MET A 45 7.46 7.07 -5.82
C MET A 45 7.96 7.25 -4.38
N ILE A 46 8.55 6.21 -3.79
CA ILE A 46 9.17 6.26 -2.46
C ILE A 46 10.30 7.29 -2.41
N GLN A 47 11.09 7.38 -3.48
CA GLN A 47 12.19 8.35 -3.63
C GLN A 47 11.73 9.80 -3.91
N GLY A 48 10.45 10.10 -3.74
CA GLY A 48 9.89 11.45 -3.92
C GLY A 48 9.33 11.73 -5.31
N GLY A 49 9.31 10.73 -6.20
CA GLY A 49 8.62 10.82 -7.47
C GLY A 49 7.11 11.06 -7.31
N ASP A 50 6.49 11.54 -8.38
CA ASP A 50 5.04 11.77 -8.37
C ASP A 50 4.25 10.48 -8.16
N VAL A 51 3.18 10.58 -7.38
CA VAL A 51 2.18 9.53 -7.20
C VAL A 51 1.03 9.79 -8.19
N PRO A 52 0.95 9.02 -9.30
CA PRO A 52 -0.03 9.27 -10.34
C PRO A 52 -1.46 9.04 -9.83
N SER A 53 -2.42 9.79 -10.38
CA SER A 53 -3.84 9.65 -10.00
C SER A 53 -4.39 8.25 -10.29
N LEU A 54 -3.91 7.60 -11.36
CA LEU A 54 -4.30 6.23 -11.68
C LEU A 54 -3.83 5.23 -10.63
N PHE A 55 -2.58 5.37 -10.16
CA PHE A 55 -2.07 4.54 -9.07
C PHE A 55 -2.84 4.81 -7.78
N ALA A 56 -3.08 6.07 -7.42
CA ALA A 56 -3.81 6.44 -6.21
C ALA A 56 -5.20 5.77 -6.17
N ARG A 57 -5.98 5.85 -7.25
CA ARG A 57 -7.29 5.18 -7.33
C ARG A 57 -7.18 3.66 -7.29
N GLY A 58 -6.16 3.10 -7.94
CA GLY A 58 -5.92 1.66 -7.91
C GLY A 58 -5.60 1.19 -6.49
N ALA A 59 -4.77 1.91 -5.75
CA ALA A 59 -4.41 1.59 -4.38
C ALA A 59 -5.61 1.69 -3.44
N GLU A 60 -6.45 2.73 -3.60
CA GLU A 60 -7.72 2.85 -2.89
C GLU A 60 -8.62 1.64 -3.13
N HIS A 61 -8.77 1.22 -4.38
CA HIS A 61 -9.57 0.05 -4.72
C HIS A 61 -8.96 -1.26 -4.18
N ALA A 62 -7.64 -1.45 -4.32
CA ALA A 62 -6.97 -2.66 -3.86
C ALA A 62 -7.08 -2.85 -2.34
N LEU A 63 -7.12 -1.77 -1.58
CA LEU A 63 -7.20 -1.77 -0.13
C LEU A 63 -8.62 -1.50 0.40
N GLU A 64 -9.63 -1.49 -0.47
CA GLU A 64 -11.03 -1.23 -0.10
C GLU A 64 -11.22 0.10 0.65
N LEU A 65 -10.38 1.09 0.35
CA LEU A 65 -10.42 2.41 0.96
C LEU A 65 -11.49 3.28 0.30
N LYS A 66 -11.96 4.28 1.06
CA LYS A 66 -12.87 5.29 0.54
C LYS A 66 -12.23 6.01 -0.65
N ARG A 67 -13.02 6.24 -1.70
CA ARG A 67 -12.57 7.04 -2.85
C ARG A 67 -12.02 8.41 -2.41
N GLY A 68 -10.83 8.75 -2.89
CA GLY A 68 -10.13 9.99 -2.56
C GLY A 68 -9.32 9.94 -1.27
N TRP A 69 -9.27 8.81 -0.57
CA TRP A 69 -8.44 8.63 0.63
C TRP A 69 -6.99 9.06 0.39
N MET A 70 -6.40 8.70 -0.76
CA MET A 70 -5.02 9.09 -1.11
C MET A 70 -4.83 10.60 -1.28
N ASP A 71 -5.90 11.35 -1.54
CA ASP A 71 -5.86 12.80 -1.78
C ASP A 71 -6.10 13.63 -0.50
N LEU A 72 -6.57 13.00 0.59
CA LEU A 72 -6.90 13.66 1.85
C LEU A 72 -5.69 13.74 2.81
N PRO A 73 -5.59 14.79 3.64
CA PRO A 73 -4.59 14.86 4.70
C PRO A 73 -5.01 14.05 5.93
N TYR A 74 -4.03 13.70 6.78
CA TYR A 74 -4.23 13.13 8.11
C TYR A 74 -5.11 11.86 8.16
N ASN A 75 -4.88 10.91 7.24
CA ASN A 75 -5.54 9.62 7.35
C ASN A 75 -4.87 8.74 8.42
N ASP A 76 -5.69 7.92 9.07
CA ASP A 76 -5.22 6.82 9.92
C ASP A 76 -4.57 5.72 9.09
N MET A 77 -3.85 4.81 9.74
CA MET A 77 -3.32 3.64 9.07
C MET A 77 -4.46 2.81 8.46
N PRO A 78 -4.40 2.46 7.15
CA PRO A 78 -5.48 1.72 6.51
C PRO A 78 -5.61 0.32 7.12
N LEU A 79 -6.84 -0.11 7.38
CA LEU A 79 -7.10 -1.52 7.68
C LEU A 79 -6.94 -2.32 6.39
N LEU A 80 -6.10 -3.35 6.42
CA LEU A 80 -5.92 -4.20 5.26
C LEU A 80 -7.13 -5.12 5.07
N PRO A 81 -7.56 -5.35 3.82
CA PRO A 81 -8.52 -6.40 3.51
C PRO A 81 -8.02 -7.76 4.02
N VAL A 82 -8.94 -8.62 4.45
CA VAL A 82 -8.64 -9.96 5.01
C VAL A 82 -7.73 -10.77 4.08
N ARG A 83 -7.89 -10.64 2.76
CA ARG A 83 -7.05 -11.33 1.76
C ARG A 83 -5.55 -10.97 1.80
N LEU A 84 -5.19 -9.85 2.42
CA LEU A 84 -3.82 -9.37 2.58
C LEU A 84 -3.27 -9.60 3.99
N VAL A 85 -4.13 -9.90 4.96
CA VAL A 85 -3.70 -10.29 6.30
C VAL A 85 -3.41 -11.79 6.24
N ARG A 86 -2.14 -12.17 6.07
CA ARG A 86 -1.74 -13.57 6.20
C ARG A 86 -2.03 -14.00 7.64
N HIS A 87 -2.96 -14.92 7.81
CA HIS A 87 -3.00 -15.79 9.00
C HIS A 87 -1.77 -16.69 8.91
N ASP A 88 -0.68 -16.31 9.58
CA ASP A 88 0.32 -17.29 10.04
C ASP A 88 -0.31 -18.10 11.18
N ASP A 89 -1.28 -18.94 10.84
CA ASP A 89 -1.61 -20.17 11.56
C ASP A 89 -0.91 -21.34 10.85
N ALA A 90 0.38 -21.17 10.54
CA ALA A 90 1.26 -22.31 10.41
C ALA A 90 1.57 -22.80 11.83
N VAL A 91 0.62 -23.51 12.43
CA VAL A 91 0.90 -24.37 13.59
C VAL A 91 2.00 -25.33 13.14
N PRO A 92 3.21 -25.33 13.74
CA PRO A 92 4.17 -26.38 13.45
C PRO A 92 3.53 -27.70 13.89
N ASP A 93 3.40 -28.65 12.96
CA ASP A 93 2.98 -30.02 13.27
C ASP A 93 3.77 -30.51 14.49
N PRO A 94 3.10 -30.95 15.58
CA PRO A 94 3.82 -31.57 16.67
C PRO A 94 4.43 -32.88 16.16
N LEU A 95 5.77 -32.95 16.22
CA LEU A 95 6.58 -34.14 15.98
C LEU A 95 6.16 -35.30 16.89
#